data_AF-A0AAN6G1R9-F1
#
_entry.id   AF-A0AAN6G1R9-F1
#
_cell.length_a   1.000
_cell.length_b   1.000
_cell.length_c   1.000
_cell.angle_alpha   90.00
_cell.angle_beta   90.00
_cell.angle_gamma   90.00
#
_symmetry.space_group_name_H-M   'P 1'
#
loop_
_entity.id
_entity.type
_entity.pdbx_description
1 polymer ?
#
loop_
_entity_poly.entity_id
_entity_poly.type
_entity_poly.pdbx_seq_one_letter_code
_entity_poly.pdbx_strand_id
1 'polypeptide(L)'
;MDRLYASGARHFLLFNTMPLHLAPQYANDTLYGRPATRYWPDKPSNLTAIAIKMLQQTTSVNEILRYQTPYEVLVARRYPGAHVALFDLFELISNIYADPAQYLDRAILTKASDYEHHCEVTGEVCAHEYDHAYPDSFMWWDELHPSGRVHGIIAREVAEVLEGQSRYASYWSGGD
;
A
#
# COMPACT_ATOMS: atom_id res chain seq x y z
N MET A 1 -17.98 -6.71 1.49
CA MET A 1 -18.09 -7.82 2.47
C MET A 1 -19.46 -8.47 2.44
N ASP A 2 -20.56 -7.72 2.64
CA ASP A 2 -21.93 -8.27 2.71
C ASP A 2 -22.30 -9.29 1.64
N ARG A 3 -22.10 -8.96 0.36
CA ARG A 3 -22.45 -9.85 -0.75
C ARG A 3 -21.68 -11.17 -0.70
N LEU A 4 -20.40 -11.12 -0.36
CA LEU A 4 -19.57 -12.32 -0.21
C LEU A 4 -20.03 -13.16 0.99
N TYR A 5 -20.34 -12.52 2.12
CA TYR A 5 -20.83 -13.19 3.31
C TYR A 5 -22.19 -13.85 3.08
N ALA A 6 -23.12 -13.15 2.42
CA ALA A 6 -24.43 -13.67 2.03
C ALA A 6 -24.32 -14.87 1.08
N SER A 7 -23.27 -14.92 0.26
CA SER A 7 -22.93 -16.07 -0.60
C SER A 7 -22.17 -17.19 0.12
N GLY A 8 -21.96 -17.09 1.44
CA GLY A 8 -21.35 -18.14 2.25
C GLY A 8 -19.88 -17.93 2.62
N ALA A 9 -19.23 -16.83 2.20
CA ALA A 9 -17.86 -16.56 2.63
C ALA A 9 -17.81 -16.32 4.15
N ARG A 10 -16.80 -16.91 4.82
CA ARG A 10 -16.58 -16.80 6.26
C ARG A 10 -15.18 -16.34 6.64
N HIS A 11 -14.24 -16.29 5.71
CA HIS A 11 -12.90 -15.77 5.97
C HIS A 11 -12.68 -14.53 5.12
N PHE A 12 -12.31 -13.42 5.76
CA PHE A 12 -12.08 -12.14 5.10
C PHE A 12 -10.71 -11.59 5.50
N LEU A 13 -9.88 -11.33 4.50
CA LEU A 13 -8.68 -10.53 4.64
C LEU A 13 -8.96 -9.15 4.04
N LEU A 14 -8.99 -8.12 4.89
CA LEU A 14 -9.16 -6.74 4.50
C LEU A 14 -7.79 -6.06 4.51
N PHE A 15 -7.47 -5.34 3.45
CA PHE A 15 -6.28 -4.49 3.39
C PHE A 15 -6.72 -3.06 3.71
N ASN A 16 -6.02 -2.38 4.61
CA ASN A 16 -6.13 -0.94 4.65
C ASN A 16 -5.38 -0.30 3.46
N THR A 17 -5.60 0.99 3.24
CA THR A 17 -4.94 1.71 2.15
C THR A 17 -3.47 1.96 2.49
N MET A 18 -2.58 1.80 1.52
CA MET A 18 -1.15 2.10 1.69
C MET A 18 -0.90 3.62 1.85
N PRO A 19 0.29 4.08 2.29
CA PRO A 19 0.59 5.50 2.50
C PRO A 19 0.84 6.21 1.16
N LEU A 20 -0.23 6.44 0.38
CA LEU A 20 -0.12 6.94 -0.99
C LEU A 20 0.57 8.31 -1.10
N HIS A 21 0.58 9.12 -0.04
CA HIS A 21 1.34 10.37 0.03
C HIS A 21 2.87 10.19 -0.09
N LEU A 22 3.38 8.95 -0.01
CA LEU A 22 4.79 8.61 -0.23
C LEU A 22 5.07 8.13 -1.67
N ALA A 23 4.04 7.78 -2.44
CA ALA A 23 4.22 7.36 -3.83
C ALA A 23 4.62 8.58 -4.69
N PRO A 24 5.56 8.46 -5.65
CA PRO A 24 6.01 9.58 -6.48
C PRO A 24 4.88 10.38 -7.14
N GLN A 25 3.76 9.71 -7.46
CA GLN A 25 2.53 10.30 -7.98
C GLN A 25 1.94 11.39 -7.08
N TYR A 26 2.01 11.24 -5.76
CA TYR A 26 1.31 12.10 -4.80
C TYR A 26 2.23 12.75 -3.78
N ALA A 27 3.49 12.34 -3.72
CA ALA A 27 4.50 12.91 -2.84
C ALA A 27 4.68 14.42 -3.07
N ASN A 28 5.17 15.10 -2.04
CA ASN A 28 5.54 16.50 -2.10
C ASN A 28 6.96 16.67 -2.67
N ASP A 29 7.40 17.91 -2.84
CA ASP A 29 8.73 18.21 -3.40
C ASP A 29 9.89 17.65 -2.55
N THR A 30 9.75 17.67 -1.21
CA THR A 30 10.80 17.15 -0.30
C THR A 30 10.95 15.62 -0.37
N LEU A 31 9.93 14.93 -0.89
CA LEU A 31 9.89 13.50 -1.12
C LEU A 31 9.91 13.16 -2.62
N TYR A 32 10.39 14.08 -3.46
CA TYR A 32 10.61 13.87 -4.90
C TYR A 32 9.35 13.52 -5.69
N GLY A 33 8.20 14.08 -5.28
CA GLY A 33 6.96 13.99 -6.03
C GLY A 33 7.10 14.49 -7.47
N ARG A 34 6.47 13.79 -8.40
CA ARG A 34 6.51 14.14 -9.83
C ARG A 34 5.54 15.27 -10.14
N PRO A 35 5.93 16.29 -10.93
CA PRO A 35 5.05 17.41 -11.28
C PRO A 35 3.88 16.97 -12.16
N ALA A 36 4.09 15.95 -13.00
CA ALA A 36 3.08 15.26 -13.79
C ALA A 36 3.58 13.83 -14.07
N THR A 37 2.66 12.93 -14.40
CA THR A 37 2.94 11.53 -14.72
C THR A 37 1.97 11.04 -15.79
N ARG A 38 2.21 9.84 -16.33
CA ARG A 38 1.28 9.18 -17.25
C ARG A 38 -0.13 8.94 -16.67
N TYR A 39 -0.26 8.93 -15.35
CA TYR A 39 -1.54 8.73 -14.66
C TYR A 39 -2.27 10.02 -14.33
N TRP A 40 -1.56 11.15 -14.31
CA TRP A 40 -2.13 12.46 -14.09
C TRP A 40 -1.36 13.53 -14.87
N PRO A 41 -1.56 13.61 -16.20
CA PRO A 41 -0.84 14.56 -17.05
C PRO A 41 -1.09 16.02 -16.69
N ASP A 42 -2.30 16.35 -16.24
CA ASP A 42 -2.77 17.68 -15.83
C ASP A 42 -2.71 17.90 -14.31
N LYS A 43 -1.74 17.26 -13.65
CA LYS A 43 -1.55 17.36 -12.20
C LYS A 43 -1.34 18.81 -11.73
N PRO A 44 -2.07 19.30 -10.72
CA PRO A 44 -1.86 20.63 -10.14
C PRO A 44 -0.46 20.79 -9.56
N SER A 45 0.11 21.99 -9.68
CA SER A 45 1.48 22.30 -9.27
C SER A 45 1.71 22.30 -7.76
N ASN A 46 0.67 22.41 -6.93
CA ASN A 46 0.81 22.44 -5.47
C ASN A 46 0.95 21.00 -4.91
N LEU A 47 2.15 20.44 -5.01
CA LEU A 47 2.43 19.06 -4.59
C LEU A 47 2.24 18.85 -3.09
N THR A 48 2.55 19.86 -2.27
CA THR A 48 2.32 19.81 -0.82
C THR A 48 0.83 19.64 -0.49
N ALA A 49 -0.05 20.40 -1.14
CA ALA A 49 -1.50 20.26 -0.92
C ALA A 49 -2.01 18.88 -1.38
N ILE A 50 -1.48 18.35 -2.48
CA ILE A 50 -1.81 17.00 -2.97
C ILE A 50 -1.38 15.95 -1.95
N ALA A 51 -0.14 15.99 -1.47
CA ALA A 51 0.40 15.04 -0.51
C ALA A 51 -0.38 15.05 0.81
N ILE A 52 -0.69 16.24 1.34
CA ILE A 52 -1.50 16.39 2.57
C ILE A 52 -2.90 15.82 2.37
N LYS A 53 -3.55 16.14 1.25
CA LYS A 53 -4.89 15.61 0.95
C LYS A 53 -4.87 14.09 0.84
N MET A 54 -3.86 13.52 0.17
CA MET A 54 -3.72 12.08 0.03
C MET A 54 -3.51 11.41 1.39
N LEU A 55 -2.63 11.95 2.24
CA LEU A 55 -2.43 11.49 3.62
C LEU A 55 -3.75 11.50 4.40
N GLN A 56 -4.47 12.63 4.38
CA GLN A 56 -5.75 12.77 5.07
C GLN A 56 -6.77 11.72 4.60
N GLN A 57 -6.88 11.50 3.29
CA GLN A 57 -7.82 10.53 2.73
C GLN A 57 -7.45 9.09 3.12
N THR A 58 -6.18 8.70 2.95
CA THR A 58 -5.73 7.33 3.28
C THR A 58 -5.86 7.05 4.77
N THR A 59 -5.42 7.98 5.63
CA THR A 59 -5.52 7.82 7.09
C THR A 59 -6.98 7.77 7.52
N SER A 60 -7.85 8.62 6.97
CA SER A 60 -9.28 8.62 7.34
C SER A 60 -9.97 7.29 7.01
N VAL A 61 -9.73 6.74 5.81
CA VAL A 61 -10.29 5.43 5.42
C VAL A 61 -9.70 4.31 6.29
N ASN A 62 -8.41 4.38 6.61
CA ASN A 62 -7.75 3.37 7.45
C ASN A 62 -8.29 3.39 8.88
N GLU A 63 -8.55 4.57 9.46
CA GLU A 63 -9.17 4.69 10.78
C GLU A 63 -10.61 4.15 10.78
N ILE A 64 -11.38 4.41 9.71
CA ILE A 64 -12.71 3.81 9.53
C ILE A 64 -12.60 2.29 9.54
N LEU A 65 -11.69 1.70 8.75
CA LEU A 65 -11.48 0.25 8.74
C LEU A 65 -11.06 -0.27 10.12
N ARG A 66 -10.13 0.41 10.79
CA ARG A 66 -9.61 0.04 12.11
C ARG A 66 -10.69 -0.02 13.18
N TYR A 67 -11.59 0.95 13.23
CA TYR A 67 -12.63 1.03 14.26
C TYR A 67 -13.94 0.34 13.86
N GLN A 68 -14.36 0.44 12.61
CA GLN A 68 -15.61 -0.14 12.16
C GLN A 68 -15.53 -1.66 12.04
N THR A 69 -14.38 -2.24 11.64
CA THR A 69 -14.24 -3.69 11.52
C THR A 69 -14.57 -4.44 12.82
N PRO A 70 -13.92 -4.16 13.96
CA PRO A 70 -14.26 -4.81 15.22
C PRO A 70 -15.69 -4.49 15.68
N TYR A 71 -16.19 -3.28 15.45
CA TYR A 71 -17.57 -2.94 15.77
C TYR A 71 -18.57 -3.83 15.03
N GLU A 72 -18.45 -3.95 13.71
CA GLU A 72 -19.38 -4.72 12.88
C GLU A 72 -19.32 -6.23 13.19
N VAL A 73 -18.12 -6.74 13.51
CA VAL A 73 -17.90 -8.18 13.81
C VAL A 73 -18.31 -8.52 15.24
N LEU A 74 -17.87 -7.77 16.25
CA LEU A 74 -18.01 -8.13 17.66
C LEU A 74 -19.22 -7.49 18.35
N VAL A 75 -19.55 -6.24 18.00
CA VAL A 75 -20.58 -5.45 18.70
C VAL A 75 -21.91 -5.55 17.99
N ALA A 76 -21.96 -5.14 16.72
CA ALA A 76 -23.16 -5.24 15.89
C ALA A 76 -23.46 -6.70 15.49
N ARG A 77 -22.46 -7.60 15.58
CA ARG A 77 -22.57 -9.03 15.24
C ARG A 77 -23.20 -9.25 13.86
N ARG A 78 -22.85 -8.42 12.89
CA ARG A 78 -23.41 -8.45 11.54
C ARG A 78 -22.92 -9.64 10.72
N TYR A 79 -21.80 -10.25 11.12
CA TYR A 79 -21.19 -11.37 10.43
C TYR A 79 -20.95 -12.58 11.36
N PRO A 80 -22.00 -13.24 11.88
CA PRO A 80 -21.86 -14.45 12.71
C PRO A 80 -21.03 -15.54 12.01
N GLY A 81 -20.14 -16.20 12.76
CA GLY A 81 -19.23 -17.23 12.28
C GLY A 81 -18.17 -16.75 11.27
N ALA A 82 -18.06 -15.45 11.01
CA ALA A 82 -17.02 -14.92 10.14
C ALA A 82 -15.72 -14.63 10.91
N HIS A 83 -14.58 -14.96 10.30
CA HIS A 83 -13.25 -14.59 10.72
C HIS A 83 -12.75 -13.46 9.83
N VAL A 84 -12.31 -12.37 10.44
CA VAL A 84 -11.85 -11.17 9.75
C VAL A 84 -10.46 -10.79 10.24
N ALA A 85 -9.53 -10.67 9.31
CA ALA A 85 -8.22 -10.07 9.53
C ALA A 85 -8.17 -8.70 8.82
N LEU A 86 -7.73 -7.67 9.52
CA LEU A 86 -7.35 -6.39 8.93
C LEU A 86 -5.84 -6.32 8.86
N PHE A 87 -5.30 -6.34 7.65
CA PHE A 87 -3.88 -6.20 7.35
C PHE A 87 -3.52 -4.73 7.15
N ASP A 88 -2.61 -4.24 7.99
CA ASP A 88 -2.08 -2.89 8.00
C ASP A 88 -0.96 -2.72 6.96
N LEU A 89 -1.40 -2.66 5.70
CA LEU A 89 -0.52 -2.35 4.58
C LEU A 89 0.10 -0.95 4.73
N PHE A 90 -0.60 -0.01 5.36
CA PHE A 90 -0.09 1.34 5.62
C PHE A 90 1.20 1.29 6.44
N GLU A 91 1.19 0.58 7.57
CA GLU A 91 2.35 0.46 8.45
C GLU A 91 3.49 -0.33 7.78
N LEU A 92 3.19 -1.44 7.10
CA LEU A 92 4.21 -2.23 6.39
C LEU A 92 4.96 -1.36 5.37
N ILE A 93 4.24 -0.66 4.51
CA ILE A 93 4.85 0.18 3.46
C ILE A 93 5.58 1.38 4.07
N SER A 94 5.05 1.98 5.16
CA SER A 94 5.73 3.06 5.88
C SER A 94 7.06 2.60 6.47
N ASN A 95 7.13 1.38 7.01
CA ASN A 95 8.37 0.80 7.55
C ASN A 95 9.39 0.50 6.44
N ILE A 96 8.95 0.01 5.28
CA ILE A 96 9.83 -0.15 4.10
C ILE A 96 10.38 1.20 3.64
N TYR A 97 9.54 2.23 3.58
CA TYR A 97 9.96 3.57 3.17
C TYR A 97 10.97 4.19 4.15
N ALA A 98 10.77 3.98 5.46
CA ALA A 98 11.61 4.54 6.51
C ALA A 98 13.01 3.90 6.59
N ASP A 99 13.12 2.60 6.30
CA ASP A 99 14.40 1.88 6.26
C ASP A 99 14.46 0.90 5.08
N PRO A 100 14.58 1.39 3.82
CA PRO A 100 14.56 0.53 2.64
C PRO A 100 15.71 -0.48 2.65
N ALA A 101 16.81 -0.17 3.33
CA ALA A 101 17.99 -1.01 3.43
C ALA A 101 17.75 -2.30 4.22
N GLN A 102 16.67 -2.39 5.01
CA GLN A 102 16.25 -3.62 5.68
C GLN A 102 15.49 -4.58 4.74
N TYR A 103 14.86 -4.05 3.68
CA TYR A 103 13.88 -4.79 2.87
C TYR A 103 14.30 -5.03 1.42
N LEU A 104 15.08 -4.11 0.87
CA LEU A 104 15.49 -4.06 -0.54
C LEU A 104 16.99 -4.37 -0.70
N ASP A 105 17.39 -4.81 -1.90
CA ASP A 105 18.79 -5.06 -2.19
C ASP A 105 19.58 -3.75 -2.24
N ARG A 106 20.73 -3.71 -1.55
CA ARG A 106 21.55 -2.52 -1.37
C ARG A 106 22.47 -2.20 -2.54
N ALA A 107 22.52 -3.06 -3.56
CA ALA A 107 23.45 -2.97 -4.69
C ALA A 107 23.51 -1.57 -5.34
N ILE A 108 22.34 -0.92 -5.48
CA ILE A 108 22.21 0.42 -6.04
C ILE A 108 21.34 1.34 -5.18
N LEU A 109 21.13 1.01 -3.89
CA LEU A 109 20.11 1.68 -3.06
C LEU A 109 20.24 3.20 -3.13
N THR A 110 19.32 3.80 -3.87
CA THR A 110 19.03 5.22 -3.84
C THR A 110 17.74 5.45 -3.04
N LYS A 111 17.14 6.63 -3.12
CA LYS A 111 16.12 7.10 -2.17
C LYS A 111 14.87 6.20 -2.24
N ALA A 112 14.13 6.07 -1.15
CA ALA A 112 12.87 5.29 -1.13
C ALA A 112 11.81 5.79 -2.13
N SER A 113 11.94 7.03 -2.62
CA SER A 113 11.10 7.62 -3.67
C SER A 113 11.46 7.18 -5.09
N ASP A 114 12.60 6.54 -5.30
CA ASP A 114 13.05 6.14 -6.63
C ASP A 114 12.27 4.91 -7.10
N TYR A 115 12.10 4.80 -8.42
CA TYR A 115 11.29 3.77 -9.07
C TYR A 115 11.96 3.29 -10.34
N GLU A 116 11.67 2.06 -10.75
CA GLU A 116 12.44 1.39 -11.80
C GLU A 116 11.99 1.73 -13.22
N HIS A 117 10.68 1.78 -13.45
CA HIS A 117 10.07 1.90 -14.77
C HIS A 117 9.60 3.34 -14.99
N HIS A 118 10.40 4.08 -15.76
CA HIS A 118 10.15 5.46 -16.10
C HIS A 118 9.44 5.56 -17.44
N CYS A 119 8.34 6.32 -17.48
CA CYS A 119 7.68 6.68 -18.72
C CYS A 119 7.57 8.21 -18.83
N GLU A 120 7.55 8.72 -20.07
CA GLU A 120 7.11 10.08 -20.33
C GLU A 120 5.64 10.28 -19.92
N VAL A 121 5.21 11.53 -19.78
CA VAL A 121 3.83 11.86 -19.38
C VAL A 121 2.78 11.34 -20.37
N THR A 122 3.13 11.17 -21.65
CA THR A 122 2.25 10.52 -22.65
C THR A 122 2.15 9.01 -22.46
N GLY A 123 3.12 8.40 -21.77
CA GLY A 123 3.26 6.95 -21.63
C GLY A 123 3.80 6.24 -22.87
N GLU A 124 4.21 6.97 -23.92
CA GLU A 124 4.62 6.39 -25.21
C GLU A 124 6.08 5.90 -25.20
N VAL A 125 6.95 6.64 -24.51
CA VAL A 125 8.36 6.29 -24.35
C VAL A 125 8.59 5.90 -22.90
N CYS A 126 9.05 4.67 -22.70
CA CYS A 126 9.39 4.13 -21.40
C CYS A 126 10.78 3.48 -21.42
N ALA A 127 11.45 3.51 -20.28
CA ALA A 127 12.74 2.89 -20.04
C ALA A 127 12.82 2.36 -18.61
N HIS A 128 13.69 1.38 -18.40
CA HIS A 128 14.03 0.90 -17.06
C HIS A 128 15.31 1.58 -16.58
N GLU A 129 15.32 2.03 -15.34
CA GLU A 129 16.53 2.49 -14.68
C GLU A 129 17.54 1.32 -14.62
N TYR A 130 18.80 1.61 -14.97
CA TYR A 130 19.87 0.61 -15.09
C TYR A 130 19.52 -0.59 -16.00
N ASP A 131 18.70 -0.40 -17.03
CA ASP A 131 18.27 -1.45 -17.95
C ASP A 131 17.72 -2.70 -17.22
N HIS A 132 17.00 -2.50 -16.10
CA HIS A 132 16.41 -3.57 -15.28
C HIS A 132 17.45 -4.53 -14.64
N ALA A 133 18.70 -4.11 -14.46
CA ALA A 133 19.73 -4.93 -13.84
C ALA A 133 19.53 -5.16 -12.32
N TYR A 134 18.71 -4.34 -11.66
CA TYR A 134 18.54 -4.32 -10.21
C TYR A 134 17.07 -4.16 -9.74
N PRO A 135 16.13 -5.01 -10.18
CA PRO A 135 14.71 -4.86 -9.88
C PRO A 135 14.37 -4.98 -8.38
N ASP A 136 15.23 -5.64 -7.62
CA ASP A 136 15.07 -5.85 -6.18
C ASP A 136 15.56 -4.68 -5.32
N SER A 137 16.15 -3.65 -5.94
CA SER A 137 16.63 -2.45 -5.24
C SER A 137 15.61 -1.32 -5.17
N PHE A 138 14.52 -1.39 -5.94
CA PHE A 138 13.51 -0.33 -5.97
C PHE A 138 12.32 -0.65 -5.07
N MET A 139 11.82 0.38 -4.38
CA MET A 139 10.56 0.27 -3.63
C MET A 139 9.36 0.29 -4.57
N TRP A 140 9.44 1.12 -5.61
CA TRP A 140 8.36 1.39 -6.54
C TRP A 140 8.72 0.84 -7.93
N TRP A 141 7.74 0.27 -8.62
CA TRP A 141 7.85 -0.07 -10.02
C TRP A 141 7.76 1.18 -10.88
N ASP A 142 6.69 1.97 -10.69
CA ASP A 142 6.49 3.24 -11.39
C ASP A 142 6.07 4.34 -10.41
N GLU A 143 5.47 5.44 -10.87
CA GLU A 143 5.11 6.55 -10.00
C GLU A 143 4.07 6.21 -8.92
N LEU A 144 3.41 5.05 -9.01
CA LEU A 144 2.32 4.67 -8.12
C LEU A 144 2.44 3.26 -7.55
N HIS A 145 2.87 2.30 -8.38
CA HIS A 145 2.80 0.89 -8.05
C HIS A 145 4.06 0.42 -7.32
N PRO A 146 3.95 -0.42 -6.27
CA PRO A 146 5.11 -1.07 -5.66
C PRO A 146 5.88 -1.94 -6.66
N SER A 147 7.19 -2.12 -6.41
CA SER A 147 8.01 -3.04 -7.20
C SER A 147 7.62 -4.50 -6.99
N GLY A 148 8.08 -5.38 -7.88
CA GLY A 148 7.92 -6.84 -7.71
C GLY A 148 8.50 -7.32 -6.38
N ARG A 149 9.62 -6.74 -5.94
CA ARG A 149 10.24 -7.01 -4.64
C ARG A 149 9.33 -6.67 -3.48
N VAL A 150 8.72 -5.48 -3.49
CA VAL A 150 7.78 -5.05 -2.44
C VAL A 150 6.50 -5.90 -2.47
N HIS A 151 5.97 -6.23 -3.64
CA HIS A 151 4.88 -7.20 -3.75
C HIS A 151 5.24 -8.57 -3.15
N GLY A 152 6.48 -9.04 -3.33
CA GLY A 152 6.98 -10.26 -2.70
C GLY A 152 7.01 -10.17 -1.17
N ILE A 153 7.34 -9.00 -0.60
CA ILE A 153 7.27 -8.75 0.85
C ILE A 153 5.82 -8.79 1.33
N ILE A 154 4.92 -8.09 0.64
CA ILE A 154 3.47 -8.07 0.96
C ILE A 154 2.91 -9.50 0.94
N ALA A 155 3.26 -10.31 -0.07
CA ALA A 155 2.78 -11.68 -0.20
C ALA A 155 3.27 -12.59 0.95
N ARG A 156 4.53 -12.44 1.37
CA ARG A 156 5.04 -13.15 2.56
C ARG A 156 4.29 -12.74 3.83
N GLU A 157 4.07 -11.45 4.01
CA GLU A 157 3.33 -10.96 5.17
C GLU A 157 1.88 -11.45 5.17
N VAL A 158 1.23 -11.53 4.00
CA VAL A 158 -0.12 -12.12 3.88
C VAL A 158 -0.13 -13.58 4.35
N ALA A 159 0.91 -14.36 4.08
CA ALA A 159 1.00 -15.73 4.61
C ALA A 159 1.03 -15.72 6.14
N GLU A 160 1.83 -14.86 6.76
CA GLU A 160 1.86 -14.65 8.22
C GLU A 160 0.50 -14.19 8.77
N VAL A 161 -0.24 -13.38 8.01
CA VAL A 161 -1.61 -12.97 8.37
C VAL A 161 -2.56 -14.17 8.37
N LEU A 162 -2.50 -15.02 7.36
CA LEU A 162 -3.34 -16.21 7.27
C LEU A 162 -3.04 -17.23 8.38
N GLU A 163 -1.81 -17.26 8.88
CA GLU A 163 -1.40 -18.06 10.03
C GLU A 163 -1.72 -17.42 11.39
N GLY A 164 -2.19 -16.17 11.41
CA GLY A 164 -2.52 -15.45 12.65
C GLY A 164 -1.30 -14.93 13.41
N GLN A 165 -0.15 -14.81 12.75
CA GLN A 165 1.15 -14.49 13.36
C GLN A 165 1.70 -13.12 12.95
N SER A 166 1.14 -12.50 11.90
CA SER A 166 1.58 -11.20 11.42
C SER A 166 1.46 -10.11 12.48
N ARG A 167 2.55 -9.37 12.69
CA ARG A 167 2.57 -8.15 13.52
C ARG A 167 1.79 -6.99 12.89
N TYR A 168 1.55 -7.06 11.58
CA TYR A 168 0.85 -6.04 10.81
C TYR A 168 -0.64 -6.36 10.68
N ALA A 169 -1.21 -7.24 11.49
CA ALA A 169 -2.63 -7.55 11.41
C ALA A 169 -3.34 -7.61 12.76
N SER A 170 -4.63 -7.28 12.71
CA SER A 170 -5.58 -7.46 13.80
C SER A 170 -6.65 -8.46 13.39
N TYR A 171 -7.10 -9.27 14.33
CA TYR A 171 -7.96 -10.44 14.07
C TYR A 171 -9.21 -10.42 14.94
N TRP A 172 -10.36 -10.71 14.33
CA TRP A 172 -11.64 -10.81 15.02
C TRP A 172 -12.46 -11.99 14.50
N SER A 173 -13.27 -12.58 15.37
CA SER A 173 -14.22 -13.63 15.03
C SER A 173 -15.62 -13.24 15.50
N GLY A 174 -16.62 -13.41 14.64
CA GLY A 174 -18.02 -13.09 14.90
C GLY A 174 -18.71 -14.00 15.92
N GLY A 175 -17.99 -14.99 16.49
CA GLY A 175 -18.56 -16.03 17.35
C GLY A 175 -19.57 -16.92 16.62
N ASP A 176 -19.97 -18.02 17.24
CA ASP A 176 -21.09 -18.85 16.77
C ASP A 176 -22.44 -18.19 17.11
#